data_AF-A0AA96XFT1-F1
#
_entry.id   AF-A0AA96XFT1-F1
#
_cell.length_a   1.000
_cell.length_b   1.000
_cell.length_c   1.000
_cell.angle_alpha   90.00
_cell.angle_beta   90.00
_cell.angle_gamma   90.00
#
_symmetry.space_group_name_H-M   'P 1'
#
loop_
_entity.id
_entity.type
_entity.pdbx_description
1 polymer ?
#
loop_
_entity_poly.entity_id
_entity_poly.type
_entity_poly.pdbx_seq_one_letter_code
_entity_poly.pdbx_strand_id
1 'polypeptide(L)'
;MTFSRYCGPCHGPEGLGDGLVTARFPMPPSLLAERAKQLPDGQVFHIITHGQGLMPAHGSQVAPEDRWKIVHYVRTLQDPARTARKDVP
;
A
#
# COMPACT_ATOMS: atom_id res chain seq x y z
N MET A 1 -2.47 -13.84 1.54
CA MET A 1 -2.98 -12.45 1.43
C MET A 1 -2.22 -11.74 0.31
N THR A 2 -2.93 -11.21 -0.69
CA THR A 2 -2.33 -10.62 -1.91
C THR A 2 -1.46 -9.39 -1.62
N PHE A 3 -1.87 -8.53 -0.69
CA PHE A 3 -1.06 -7.37 -0.27
C PHE A 3 0.34 -7.76 0.21
N SER A 4 0.46 -8.72 1.13
CA SER A 4 1.74 -9.12 1.71
C SER A 4 2.72 -9.66 0.66
N ARG A 5 2.23 -10.27 -0.42
CA ARG A 5 3.04 -10.84 -1.49
C ARG A 5 3.54 -9.79 -2.49
N TYR A 6 2.65 -8.89 -2.92
CA TYR A 6 2.96 -7.95 -4.01
C TYR A 6 3.33 -6.55 -3.52
N CYS A 7 2.78 -6.11 -2.39
CA CYS A 7 2.94 -4.75 -1.86
C CYS A 7 3.84 -4.71 -0.62
N GLY A 8 3.71 -5.72 0.24
CA GLY A 8 4.45 -5.85 1.51
C GLY A 8 5.98 -5.74 1.39
N PRO A 9 6.64 -6.29 0.36
CA PRO A 9 8.10 -6.17 0.23
C PRO A 9 8.61 -4.73 0.15
N CYS A 10 7.80 -3.79 -0.33
CA CYS A 10 8.15 -2.37 -0.42
C CYS A 10 7.43 -1.52 0.64
N HIS A 11 6.14 -1.74 0.85
CA HIS A 11 5.31 -0.92 1.74
C HIS A 11 5.28 -1.38 3.21
N GLY A 12 5.85 -2.56 3.49
CA GLY A 12 5.79 -3.18 4.81
C GLY A 12 4.40 -3.76 5.14
N PRO A 13 4.28 -4.66 6.14
CA PRO A 13 2.99 -5.22 6.56
C PRO A 13 2.06 -4.15 7.14
N GLU A 14 2.65 -3.07 7.62
CA GLU A 14 1.98 -1.97 8.31
C GLU A 14 1.64 -0.80 7.39
N GLY A 15 2.18 -0.79 6.17
CA GLY A 15 2.01 0.30 5.21
C GLY A 15 2.92 1.50 5.48
N LEU A 16 3.99 1.35 6.25
CA LEU A 16 4.89 2.45 6.63
C LEU A 16 5.91 2.81 5.55
N GLY A 17 6.05 1.99 4.51
CA GLY A 17 7.07 2.20 3.48
C GLY A 17 8.46 1.70 3.91
N ASP A 18 8.48 0.72 4.80
CA ASP A 18 9.66 0.14 5.46
C ASP A 18 9.88 -1.34 5.08
N GLY A 19 9.31 -1.79 3.96
CA GLY A 19 9.48 -3.16 3.50
C GLY A 19 10.94 -3.49 3.17
N LEU A 20 11.34 -4.76 3.25
CA LEU A 20 12.74 -5.20 3.11
C LEU A 20 13.47 -4.71 1.84
N VAL A 21 12.72 -4.43 0.77
CA VAL A 21 13.29 -3.90 -0.49
C VAL A 21 13.90 -2.51 -0.31
N THR A 22 13.43 -1.72 0.66
CA THR A 22 13.92 -0.35 0.91
C THR A 22 15.36 -0.29 1.43
N ALA A 23 15.93 -1.42 1.86
CA ALA A 23 17.36 -1.52 2.16
C ALA A 23 18.26 -1.29 0.92
N ARG A 24 17.71 -1.40 -0.30
CA ARG A 24 18.44 -1.24 -1.56
C ARG A 24 17.79 -0.28 -2.55
N PHE A 25 16.59 0.21 -2.25
CA PHE A 25 15.81 1.08 -3.12
C PHE A 25 15.21 2.24 -2.31
N PRO A 26 14.87 3.37 -2.95
CA PRO A 26 14.21 4.47 -2.24
C PRO A 26 12.93 4.01 -1.53
N MET A 27 12.75 4.47 -0.29
CA MET A 27 11.53 4.20 0.47
C MET A 27 10.32 4.78 -0.26
N PRO A 28 9.26 3.99 -0.50
CA PRO A 28 8.02 4.55 -0.98
C PRO A 28 7.37 5.41 0.11
N PRO A 29 6.45 6.32 -0.25
CA PRO A 29 5.67 7.04 0.73
C PRO A 29 4.89 6.08 1.64
N SER A 30 4.82 6.42 2.92
CA SER A 30 3.92 5.72 3.86
C SER A 30 2.48 5.80 3.35
N LEU A 31 1.79 4.67 3.36
CA LEU A 31 0.37 4.56 3.05
C LEU A 31 -0.50 5.22 4.13
N LEU A 32 0.08 5.55 5.29
CA LEU A 32 -0.57 6.27 6.38
C LEU A 32 -0.37 7.79 6.32
N ALA A 33 0.46 8.28 5.38
CA ALA A 33 0.62 9.71 5.19
C ALA A 33 -0.70 10.35 4.70
N GLU A 34 -0.98 11.59 5.12
CA GLU A 34 -2.21 12.30 4.75
C GLU A 34 -2.42 12.38 3.23
N ARG A 35 -1.34 12.56 2.47
CA ARG A 35 -1.39 12.54 1.01
C ARG A 35 -1.92 11.21 0.46
N ALA A 36 -1.52 10.08 1.05
CA ALA A 36 -1.97 8.76 0.63
C ALA A 36 -3.43 8.49 1.04
N LYS A 37 -3.85 8.99 2.21
CA LYS A 37 -5.25 8.92 2.66
C LYS A 37 -6.19 9.69 1.74
N GLN A 38 -5.76 10.85 1.27
CA GLN A 38 -6.55 11.74 0.40
C GLN A 38 -6.69 11.26 -1.05
N LEU A 39 -5.91 10.26 -1.48
CA LEU A 39 -6.08 9.68 -2.82
C LEU A 39 -7.48 9.05 -2.92
N PRO A 40 -8.24 9.25 -4.01
CA PRO A 40 -9.46 8.50 -4.27
C PRO A 40 -9.16 7.01 -4.45
N ASP A 41 -10.10 6.12 -4.09
CA ASP A 41 -9.94 4.68 -4.25
C ASP A 41 -9.62 4.26 -5.69
N GLY A 42 -10.28 4.90 -6.66
CA GLY A 42 -10.00 4.69 -8.09
C GLY A 42 -8.57 5.07 -8.48
N GLN A 43 -7.98 6.07 -7.83
CA GLN A 43 -6.58 6.44 -8.07
C GLN A 43 -5.62 5.42 -7.46
N VAL A 44 -5.91 4.90 -6.26
CA VAL A 44 -5.13 3.80 -5.67
C VAL A 44 -5.19 2.56 -6.57
N PHE A 45 -6.38 2.20 -7.06
CA PHE A 45 -6.55 1.12 -8.02
C PHE A 45 -5.75 1.35 -9.31
N HIS A 46 -5.78 2.57 -9.84
CA HIS A 46 -5.02 2.95 -11.04
C HIS A 46 -3.51 2.79 -10.83
N ILE A 47 -2.97 3.26 -9.70
CA ILE A 47 -1.56 3.14 -9.34
C ILE A 47 -1.14 1.67 -9.23
N ILE A 48 -1.96 0.80 -8.62
CA ILE A 48 -1.67 -0.64 -8.58
C ILE A 48 -1.65 -1.23 -10.00
N THR A 49 -2.55 -0.77 -10.86
CA THR A 49 -2.71 -1.31 -12.21
C THR A 49 -1.58 -0.90 -13.13
N HIS A 50 -1.20 0.38 -13.13
CA HIS A 50 -0.31 1.00 -14.12
C HIS A 50 1.03 1.46 -13.55
N GLY A 51 1.22 1.38 -12.24
CA GLY A 51 2.39 1.93 -11.56
C GLY A 51 2.33 3.45 -11.39
N GLN A 52 3.30 3.99 -10.66
CA GLN A 52 3.50 5.44 -10.51
C GLN A 52 4.92 5.74 -10.05
N GLY A 53 5.64 6.58 -10.79
CA GLY A 53 7.03 6.90 -10.48
C GLY A 53 7.90 5.64 -10.48
N LEU A 54 8.51 5.33 -9.32
CA LEU A 54 9.32 4.11 -9.14
C LEU A 54 8.49 2.87 -8.79
N MET A 55 7.19 3.01 -8.53
CA MET A 55 6.32 1.87 -8.28
C MET A 55 5.95 1.18 -9.60
N PRO A 56 6.30 -0.11 -9.80
CA PRO A 56 5.99 -0.83 -11.02
C PRO A 56 4.49 -1.13 -11.15
N ALA A 57 4.04 -1.38 -12.39
CA ALA A 57 2.70 -1.83 -12.67
C ALA A 57 2.50 -3.29 -12.22
N HIS A 58 1.39 -3.57 -11.53
CA HIS A 58 1.02 -4.92 -11.12
C HIS A 58 -0.23 -5.45 -11.85
N GLY A 59 -0.77 -4.72 -12.83
CA GLY A 59 -2.01 -5.08 -13.52
C GLY A 59 -1.99 -6.44 -14.22
N SER A 60 -0.81 -6.91 -14.67
CA SER A 60 -0.64 -8.24 -15.27
C SER A 60 -0.46 -9.37 -14.25
N GLN A 61 -0.13 -9.03 -13.01
CA GLN A 61 0.18 -10.00 -11.94
C GLN A 61 -0.96 -10.13 -10.93
N VAL A 62 -1.82 -9.12 -10.82
CA VAL A 62 -2.90 -9.05 -9.84
C VAL A 62 -4.23 -8.83 -10.55
N ALA A 63 -5.14 -9.80 -10.40
CA ALA A 63 -6.48 -9.73 -10.96
C ALA A 63 -7.24 -8.47 -10.49
N PRO A 64 -8.14 -7.88 -11.31
CA PRO A 64 -8.89 -6.69 -10.94
C PRO A 64 -9.59 -6.79 -9.57
N GLU A 65 -10.16 -7.94 -9.25
CA GLU A 65 -10.88 -8.18 -7.99
C GLU A 65 -9.93 -8.12 -6.80
N ASP A 66 -8.73 -8.69 -6.94
CA ASP A 66 -7.71 -8.67 -5.90
C ASP A 66 -7.07 -7.27 -5.74
N ARG A 67 -7.00 -6.47 -6.81
CA ARG A 67 -6.62 -5.06 -6.70
C ARG A 67 -7.60 -4.28 -5.84
N TRP A 68 -8.91 -4.49 -6.01
CA TRP A 68 -9.91 -3.88 -5.14
C TRP A 68 -9.80 -4.35 -3.69
N LYS A 69 -9.54 -5.64 -3.44
CA LYS A 69 -9.25 -6.14 -2.08
C LYS A 69 -8.02 -5.48 -1.48
N ILE A 70 -6.98 -5.22 -2.28
CA ILE A 70 -5.80 -4.47 -1.83
C ILE A 70 -6.19 -3.03 -1.46
N VAL A 71 -6.98 -2.33 -2.30
CA VAL A 71 -7.46 -0.97 -1.97
C VAL A 71 -8.19 -0.96 -0.64
N HIS A 72 -9.15 -1.88 -0.44
CA HIS A 72 -9.85 -2.01 0.84
C HIS A 72 -8.89 -2.30 2.00
N TYR A 73 -7.92 -3.20 1.83
CA TYR A 73 -6.93 -3.49 2.86
C TYR A 73 -6.13 -2.24 3.23
N VAL A 74 -5.67 -1.45 2.25
CA VAL A 74 -4.99 -0.16 2.49
C VAL A 74 -5.87 0.79 3.30
N ARG A 75 -7.18 0.85 3.05
CA ARG A 75 -8.11 1.65 3.86
C ARG A 75 -8.23 1.15 5.30
N THR A 76 -8.21 -0.16 5.51
CA THR A 76 -8.17 -0.69 6.89
C THR A 76 -6.86 -0.32 7.59
N LEU A 77 -5.73 -0.20 6.87
CA LEU A 77 -4.47 0.29 7.46
C LEU A 77 -4.60 1.75 7.95
N GLN A 78 -5.35 2.57 7.21
CA GLN A 78 -5.57 3.99 7.48
C GLN A 78 -6.64 4.27 8.53
N ASP A 79 -7.36 3.24 8.99
CA ASP A 79 -8.39 3.37 10.02
C ASP A 79 -7.75 3.90 11.33
N PRO A 80 -8.23 5.03 11.87
CA PRO A 80 -7.75 5.57 13.14
C PRO A 80 -7.82 4.57 14.30
N ALA A 81 -8.85 3.72 14.35
CA ALA A 81 -8.99 2.70 15.39
C ALA A 81 -7.91 1.61 15.30
N ARG A 82 -7.35 1.38 14.11
CA ARG A 82 -6.24 0.44 13.90
C ARG A 82 -4.88 1.10 14.11
N THR A 83 -4.76 2.38 13.74
CA THR A 83 -3.53 3.17 13.92
C THR A 83 -3.28 3.43 15.41
N ALA A 84 -4.31 3.87 16.15
CA ALA A 84 -4.22 4.15 17.58
C ALA A 84 -3.83 2.92 18.43
N ARG A 85 -4.22 1.70 18.02
CA ARG A 85 -3.80 0.46 18.70
C ARG A 85 -2.31 0.16 18.58
N LYS A 86 -1.62 0.76 17.62
CA LYS A 86 -0.18 0.58 17.42
C LYS A 86 0.67 1.61 18.14
N ASP A 87 0.08 2.77 18.46
CA ASP A 87 0.75 3.86 19.18
C ASP A 87 0.70 3.67 20.72
N VAL A 88 0.10 2.57 21.19
CA VAL A 88 0.08 2.17 22.60
C VAL A 88 1.24 1.18 22.84
N PRO A 89 2.17 1.46 23.78
CA PRO A 89 3.31 0.60 24.11
C PRO A 89 2.93 -0.82 24.54
#